data_AF-A0A660RQ97-F1
#
_entry.id   AF-A0A660RQ97-F1
#
_cell.length_a   1.000
_cell.length_b   1.000
_cell.length_c   1.000
_cell.angle_alpha   90.00
_cell.angle_beta   90.00
_cell.angle_gamma   90.00
#
_symmetry.space_group_name_H-M   'P 1'
#
loop_
_entity.id
_entity.type
_entity.pdbx_description
1 polymer ?
#
loop_
_entity_poly.entity_id
_entity_poly.type
_entity_poly.pdbx_seq_one_letter_code
_entity_poly.pdbx_strand_id
1 'polypeptide(L)'
;MDFAEVFYQKGGFDIVIGNPPYVRQELIAPPLENQENYSDDEWREIKKQYKEKLIQSVKNVWGNNIKIDKKSDLYVYFYYHGLSLLRPEGVFCFINSNSWLDVGYGAGLQEFLLKNMKPVFIIDNLKKRSFKQSDVNTVIVLIKRPFEKLNDFTLKFVSFKKPFEEVLNAEVIKKIERVDKPIFDDEDFRFYPKTKKELLEEGVEVPEKDELIKSDLEHLPYIGNKWGRKYLRSPEIYWTVMKKGRHKLVKLRELIKRINIKKSFIRKYFFFNTNSCKSIIICITPYHIRIFPLPHIPPSFP
;
A
#
# COMPACT_ATOMS: atom_id res chain seq x y z
N MET A 1 6.68 -27.47 -22.20
CA MET A 1 6.79 -26.17 -21.52
C MET A 1 6.83 -25.12 -22.61
N ASP A 2 5.79 -24.31 -22.72
CA ASP A 2 5.87 -23.13 -23.57
C ASP A 2 6.95 -22.20 -23.01
N PHE A 3 7.72 -21.55 -23.89
CA PHE A 3 8.77 -20.58 -23.55
C PHE A 3 9.97 -21.11 -22.75
N ALA A 4 10.25 -22.42 -22.72
CA ALA A 4 11.42 -22.97 -22.02
C ALA A 4 12.73 -22.27 -22.44
N GLU A 5 12.86 -21.92 -23.71
CA GLU A 5 13.99 -21.18 -24.26
C GLU A 5 14.17 -19.79 -23.62
N VAL A 6 13.07 -19.07 -23.33
CA VAL A 6 13.11 -17.75 -22.71
C VAL A 6 13.70 -17.83 -21.30
N PHE A 7 13.31 -18.86 -20.54
CA PHE A 7 13.84 -19.06 -19.19
C PHE A 7 15.27 -19.60 -19.19
N TYR A 8 15.59 -20.53 -20.10
CA TYR A 8 16.92 -21.13 -20.18
C TYR A 8 17.98 -20.16 -20.71
N GLN A 9 17.67 -19.42 -21.77
CA GLN A 9 18.65 -18.53 -22.42
C GLN A 9 18.66 -17.12 -21.84
N LYS A 10 17.48 -16.56 -21.48
CA LYS A 10 17.34 -15.14 -21.10
C LYS A 10 17.04 -14.95 -19.61
N GLY A 11 16.81 -16.03 -18.86
CA GLY A 11 16.49 -15.98 -17.43
C GLY A 11 15.10 -15.41 -17.11
N GLY A 12 14.20 -15.32 -18.12
CA GLY A 12 12.85 -14.78 -17.98
C GLY A 12 12.49 -13.72 -19.04
N PHE A 13 11.33 -13.10 -18.90
CA PHE A 13 10.81 -12.09 -19.83
C PHE A 13 11.36 -10.69 -19.56
N ASP A 14 11.57 -9.92 -20.62
CA ASP A 14 11.87 -8.48 -20.56
C ASP A 14 10.75 -7.67 -19.93
N ILE A 15 9.51 -8.01 -20.28
CA ILE A 15 8.33 -7.26 -19.91
C ILE A 15 7.21 -8.24 -19.55
N VAL A 16 6.55 -8.02 -18.41
CA VAL A 16 5.33 -8.71 -18.02
C VAL A 16 4.25 -7.66 -17.79
N ILE A 17 3.25 -7.64 -18.67
CA ILE A 17 2.10 -6.72 -18.58
C ILE A 17 0.85 -7.54 -18.28
N GLY A 18 -0.05 -7.02 -17.44
CA GLY A 18 -1.28 -7.74 -17.14
C GLY A 18 -2.37 -6.91 -16.48
N ASN A 19 -3.60 -7.38 -16.63
CA ASN A 19 -4.78 -6.90 -15.91
C ASN A 19 -5.37 -8.11 -15.17
N PRO A 20 -4.81 -8.51 -14.00
CA PRO A 20 -5.20 -9.73 -13.32
C PRO A 20 -6.68 -9.70 -12.86
N PRO A 21 -7.28 -10.87 -12.60
CA PRO A 21 -8.68 -10.96 -12.21
C PRO A 21 -8.97 -10.27 -10.86
N TYR A 22 -10.07 -9.52 -10.80
CA TYR A 22 -10.53 -8.75 -9.64
C TYR A 22 -11.44 -9.58 -8.71
N VAL A 23 -10.96 -10.75 -8.30
CA VAL A 23 -11.73 -11.66 -7.43
C VAL A 23 -11.40 -11.37 -5.98
N ARG A 24 -12.42 -10.96 -5.22
CA ARG A 24 -12.29 -10.74 -3.78
C ARG A 24 -11.98 -12.03 -3.04
N GLN A 25 -11.23 -11.93 -1.94
CA GLN A 25 -10.82 -13.08 -1.14
C GLN A 25 -11.99 -14.01 -0.73
N GLU A 26 -13.20 -13.48 -0.50
CA GLU A 26 -14.36 -14.30 -0.14
C GLU A 26 -14.83 -15.21 -1.29
N LEU A 27 -14.54 -14.84 -2.54
CA LEU A 27 -15.03 -15.51 -3.75
C LEU A 27 -13.98 -16.41 -4.40
N ILE A 28 -12.77 -16.47 -3.85
CA ILE A 28 -11.70 -17.33 -4.36
C ILE A 28 -12.10 -18.80 -4.14
N ALA A 29 -12.25 -19.53 -5.24
CA ALA A 29 -12.55 -20.95 -5.31
C ALA A 29 -11.88 -21.57 -6.55
N PRO A 30 -11.73 -22.90 -6.62
CA PRO A 30 -11.28 -23.56 -7.85
C PRO A 30 -12.19 -23.20 -9.03
N PRO A 31 -11.64 -22.79 -10.18
CA PRO A 31 -12.43 -22.27 -11.29
C PRO A 31 -13.25 -23.32 -12.03
N LEU A 32 -12.93 -24.60 -11.86
CA LEU A 32 -13.61 -25.73 -12.52
C LEU A 32 -14.70 -26.36 -11.64
N GLU A 33 -14.84 -25.90 -10.40
CA GLU A 33 -15.80 -26.46 -9.45
C GLU A 33 -17.03 -25.57 -9.32
N ASN A 34 -18.22 -26.17 -9.24
CA ASN A 34 -19.48 -25.47 -8.97
C ASN A 34 -19.89 -25.68 -7.51
N GLN A 35 -20.21 -24.59 -6.80
CA GLN A 35 -20.67 -24.63 -5.41
C GLN A 35 -21.91 -25.52 -5.22
N GLU A 36 -22.80 -25.59 -6.21
CA GLU A 36 -24.05 -26.38 -6.14
C GLU A 36 -23.81 -27.89 -5.99
N ASN A 37 -22.60 -28.36 -6.30
CA ASN A 37 -22.23 -29.77 -6.19
C ASN A 37 -21.82 -30.19 -4.76
N TYR A 38 -21.78 -29.26 -3.81
CA TYR A 38 -21.23 -29.48 -2.48
C TYR A 38 -22.15 -28.96 -1.39
N SER A 39 -22.09 -29.58 -0.21
CA SER A 39 -22.60 -28.94 1.00
C SER A 39 -21.79 -27.69 1.35
N ASP A 40 -22.37 -26.80 2.16
CA ASP A 40 -21.71 -25.56 2.58
C ASP A 40 -20.36 -25.80 3.28
N ASP A 41 -20.26 -26.85 4.08
CA ASP A 41 -19.03 -27.17 4.82
C ASP A 41 -17.94 -27.77 3.91
N GLU A 42 -18.32 -28.62 2.95
CA GLU A 42 -17.41 -29.12 1.91
C GLU A 42 -16.89 -27.97 1.05
N TRP A 43 -17.76 -27.06 0.61
CA TRP A 43 -17.37 -25.92 -0.21
C TRP A 43 -16.41 -24.98 0.52
N ARG A 44 -16.63 -24.75 1.82
CA ARG A 44 -15.71 -23.97 2.67
C ARG A 44 -14.34 -24.61 2.72
N GLU A 45 -14.26 -25.92 2.90
CA GLU A 45 -12.99 -26.65 2.96
C GLU A 45 -12.28 -26.65 1.60
N ILE A 46 -12.99 -26.87 0.49
CA ILE A 46 -12.43 -26.77 -0.87
C ILE A 46 -11.82 -25.39 -1.12
N LYS A 47 -12.52 -24.31 -0.77
CA LYS A 47 -12.00 -22.94 -0.92
C LYS A 47 -10.76 -22.69 -0.06
N LYS A 48 -10.73 -23.23 1.16
CA LYS A 48 -9.57 -23.14 2.05
C LYS A 48 -8.36 -23.88 1.45
N GLN A 49 -8.54 -25.11 0.99
CA GLN A 49 -7.49 -25.89 0.34
C GLN A 49 -6.96 -25.21 -0.94
N TYR A 50 -7.86 -24.62 -1.74
CA TYR A 50 -7.47 -23.88 -2.94
C TYR A 50 -6.60 -22.66 -2.60
N LYS A 51 -6.97 -21.88 -1.59
CA LYS A 51 -6.14 -20.77 -1.10
C LYS A 51 -4.78 -21.24 -0.58
N GLU A 52 -4.73 -22.39 0.08
CA GLU A 52 -3.47 -22.96 0.55
C GLU A 52 -2.57 -23.39 -0.61
N LYS A 53 -3.14 -23.97 -1.68
CA LYS A 53 -2.42 -24.25 -2.93
C LYS A 53 -1.90 -22.97 -3.59
N LEU A 54 -2.68 -21.89 -3.60
CA LEU A 54 -2.23 -20.58 -4.10
C LEU A 54 -1.03 -20.05 -3.30
N ILE A 55 -1.09 -20.08 -1.96
CA ILE A 55 0.03 -19.67 -1.11
C ILE A 55 1.25 -20.56 -1.34
N GLN A 56 1.05 -21.88 -1.42
CA GLN A 56 2.14 -22.81 -1.66
C GLN A 56 2.79 -22.59 -3.03
N SER A 57 2.00 -22.27 -4.06
CA SER A 57 2.53 -21.95 -5.39
C SER A 57 3.48 -20.75 -5.35
N VAL A 58 3.18 -19.72 -4.55
CA VAL A 58 4.07 -18.57 -4.38
C VAL A 58 5.33 -18.96 -3.60
N LYS A 59 5.19 -19.76 -2.54
CA LYS A 59 6.33 -20.25 -1.75
C LYS A 59 7.27 -21.15 -2.55
N ASN A 60 6.75 -21.94 -3.48
CA ASN A 60 7.58 -22.77 -4.36
C ASN A 60 8.51 -21.94 -5.25
N VAL A 61 8.12 -20.70 -5.56
CA VAL A 61 8.86 -19.80 -6.44
C VAL A 61 9.80 -18.89 -5.65
N TRP A 62 9.35 -18.36 -4.51
CA TRP A 62 10.05 -17.32 -3.75
C TRP A 62 10.60 -17.79 -2.39
N GLY A 63 10.38 -19.06 -2.05
CA GLY A 63 10.78 -19.65 -0.77
C GLY A 63 9.73 -19.51 0.35
N ASN A 64 9.96 -20.24 1.43
CA ASN A 64 9.00 -20.38 2.53
C ASN A 64 8.85 -19.13 3.42
N ASN A 65 9.76 -18.17 3.30
CA ASN A 65 9.79 -16.97 4.14
C ASN A 65 8.80 -15.90 3.69
N ILE A 66 8.17 -16.05 2.51
CA ILE A 66 7.15 -15.11 2.03
C ILE A 66 5.88 -15.23 2.87
N LYS A 67 5.42 -14.06 3.35
CA LYS A 67 4.18 -13.93 4.14
C LYS A 67 3.07 -13.39 3.24
N ILE A 68 1.99 -14.17 3.12
CA ILE A 68 0.77 -13.80 2.40
C ILE A 68 -0.40 -13.93 3.35
N ASP A 69 -1.21 -12.88 3.47
CA ASP A 69 -2.44 -12.93 4.26
C ASP A 69 -3.51 -13.74 3.51
N LYS A 70 -4.16 -14.70 4.18
CA LYS A 70 -5.24 -15.52 3.58
C LYS A 70 -6.47 -14.69 3.14
N LYS A 71 -6.54 -13.42 3.56
CA LYS A 71 -7.52 -12.41 3.14
C LYS A 71 -7.09 -11.59 1.93
N SER A 72 -5.95 -11.90 1.31
CA SER A 72 -5.55 -11.27 0.04
C SER A 72 -6.52 -11.64 -1.08
N ASP A 73 -6.87 -10.65 -1.90
CA ASP A 73 -7.61 -10.83 -3.15
C ASP A 73 -6.76 -11.56 -4.19
N LEU A 74 -7.40 -12.15 -5.21
CA LEU A 74 -6.75 -13.08 -6.13
C LEU A 74 -5.57 -12.46 -6.90
N TYR A 75 -5.67 -11.19 -7.30
CA TYR A 75 -4.60 -10.51 -8.04
C TYR A 75 -3.26 -10.44 -7.28
N VAL A 76 -3.26 -10.56 -5.94
CA VAL A 76 -2.03 -10.57 -5.14
C VAL A 76 -1.16 -11.78 -5.48
N TYR A 77 -1.76 -12.93 -5.75
CA TYR A 77 -1.03 -14.14 -6.16
C TYR A 77 -0.45 -13.99 -7.57
N PHE A 78 -1.19 -13.36 -8.49
CA PHE A 78 -0.71 -13.01 -9.83
C PHE A 78 0.48 -12.04 -9.78
N TYR A 79 0.54 -11.19 -8.75
CA TYR A 79 1.65 -10.29 -8.52
C TYR A 79 2.97 -11.06 -8.29
N TYR A 80 2.95 -12.03 -7.37
CA TYR A 80 4.13 -12.86 -7.09
C TYR A 80 4.56 -13.69 -8.29
N HIS A 81 3.61 -14.30 -8.99
CA HIS A 81 3.91 -15.10 -10.19
C HIS A 81 4.38 -14.22 -11.35
N GLY A 82 3.71 -13.11 -11.64
CA GLY A 82 4.13 -12.23 -12.73
C GLY A 82 5.51 -11.61 -12.50
N LEU A 83 5.88 -11.31 -11.25
CA LEU A 83 7.23 -10.83 -10.91
C LEU A 83 8.30 -11.92 -11.06
N SER A 84 7.96 -13.21 -10.87
CA SER A 84 8.95 -14.30 -10.99
C SER A 84 9.28 -14.64 -12.44
N LEU A 85 8.36 -14.33 -13.35
CA LEU A 85 8.53 -14.50 -14.79
C LEU A 85 9.55 -13.52 -15.39
N LEU A 86 9.84 -12.39 -14.72
CA LEU A 86 10.78 -11.39 -15.22
C LEU A 86 12.22 -11.91 -15.21
N ARG A 87 13.02 -11.55 -16.21
CA ARG A 87 14.49 -11.61 -16.08
C ARG A 87 15.02 -10.46 -15.22
N PRO A 88 16.27 -10.54 -14.70
CA PRO A 88 16.94 -9.37 -14.13
C PRO A 88 16.86 -8.14 -15.04
N GLU A 89 16.58 -6.97 -14.46
CA GLU A 89 16.26 -5.70 -15.12
C GLU A 89 14.97 -5.63 -15.94
N GLY A 90 14.20 -6.73 -16.02
CA GLY A 90 12.89 -6.75 -16.65
C GLY A 90 11.85 -5.88 -15.93
N VAL A 91 10.79 -5.49 -16.65
CA VAL A 91 9.76 -4.55 -16.21
C VAL A 91 8.39 -5.24 -16.10
N PHE A 92 7.79 -5.15 -14.93
CA PHE A 92 6.43 -5.59 -14.64
C PHE A 92 5.50 -4.38 -14.65
N CYS A 93 4.37 -4.47 -15.37
CA CYS A 93 3.37 -3.42 -15.44
C CYS A 93 1.96 -3.99 -15.32
N PHE A 94 1.33 -3.84 -14.16
CA PHE A 94 -0.03 -4.32 -13.92
C PHE A 94 -1.04 -3.18 -13.76
N ILE A 95 -2.28 -3.44 -14.14
CA ILE A 95 -3.45 -2.65 -13.77
C ILE A 95 -4.29 -3.50 -12.82
N ASN A 96 -4.43 -3.11 -11.55
CA ASN A 96 -5.11 -3.93 -10.55
C ASN A 96 -5.76 -3.07 -9.45
N SER A 97 -6.52 -3.70 -8.55
CA SER A 97 -7.14 -3.02 -7.41
C SER A 97 -6.09 -2.32 -6.55
N ASN A 98 -6.41 -1.12 -6.08
CA ASN A 98 -5.53 -0.35 -5.20
C ASN A 98 -5.58 -0.77 -3.72
N SER A 99 -6.37 -1.80 -3.39
CA SER A 99 -6.65 -2.18 -2.01
C SER A 99 -5.41 -2.67 -1.25
N TRP A 100 -4.45 -3.32 -1.92
CA TRP A 100 -3.18 -3.73 -1.31
C TRP A 100 -2.34 -2.55 -0.79
N LEU A 101 -2.62 -1.32 -1.23
CA LEU A 101 -1.93 -0.14 -0.73
C LEU A 101 -2.39 0.24 0.68
N ASP A 102 -3.63 -0.06 1.06
CA ASP A 102 -4.29 0.50 2.25
C ASP A 102 -4.88 -0.55 3.22
N VAL A 103 -5.23 -1.73 2.73
CA VAL A 103 -5.82 -2.82 3.50
C VAL A 103 -4.72 -3.68 4.12
N GLY A 104 -4.96 -4.20 5.33
CA GLY A 104 -3.96 -4.94 6.11
C GLY A 104 -3.34 -6.13 5.37
N TYR A 105 -4.10 -6.82 4.51
CA TYR A 105 -3.58 -7.95 3.72
C TYR A 105 -2.44 -7.55 2.79
N GLY A 106 -2.34 -6.27 2.43
CA GLY A 106 -1.34 -5.75 1.49
C GLY A 106 0.03 -5.54 2.10
N ALA A 107 0.16 -5.60 3.44
CA ALA A 107 1.43 -5.38 4.13
C ALA A 107 2.51 -6.37 3.68
N GLY A 108 2.17 -7.65 3.48
CA GLY A 108 3.11 -8.67 3.00
C GLY A 108 3.61 -8.38 1.57
N LEU A 109 2.73 -7.91 0.69
CA LEU A 109 3.13 -7.51 -0.67
C LEU A 109 4.02 -6.25 -0.65
N GLN A 110 3.67 -5.25 0.17
CA GLN A 110 4.51 -4.06 0.36
C GLN A 110 5.91 -4.44 0.86
N GLU A 111 6.00 -5.28 1.89
CA GLU A 111 7.26 -5.78 2.43
C GLU A 111 8.07 -6.53 1.35
N PHE A 112 7.43 -7.45 0.64
CA PHE A 112 8.06 -8.22 -0.43
C PHE A 112 8.67 -7.30 -1.50
N LEU A 113 7.91 -6.29 -1.95
CA LEU A 113 8.38 -5.34 -2.96
C LEU A 113 9.56 -4.50 -2.45
N LEU A 114 9.53 -4.05 -1.20
CA LEU A 114 10.63 -3.27 -0.60
C LEU A 114 11.92 -4.09 -0.45
N LYS A 115 11.80 -5.38 -0.14
CA LYS A 115 12.95 -6.24 0.15
C LYS A 115 13.56 -6.90 -1.08
N ASN A 116 12.76 -7.20 -2.10
CA ASN A 116 13.17 -8.07 -3.21
C ASN A 116 13.10 -7.40 -4.58
N MET A 117 12.34 -6.32 -4.73
CA MET A 117 12.05 -5.70 -6.03
C MET A 117 12.45 -4.22 -6.07
N LYS A 118 12.31 -3.60 -7.23
CA LYS A 118 12.47 -2.15 -7.42
C LYS A 118 11.17 -1.54 -7.98
N PRO A 119 10.14 -1.32 -7.14
CA PRO A 119 8.96 -0.57 -7.58
C PRO A 119 9.38 0.84 -8.00
N VAL A 120 8.94 1.26 -9.20
CA VAL A 120 9.32 2.53 -9.83
C VAL A 120 8.15 3.50 -9.76
N PHE A 121 6.96 3.08 -10.19
CA PHE A 121 5.77 3.92 -10.19
C PHE A 121 4.56 3.19 -9.61
N ILE A 122 3.75 3.93 -8.86
CA ILE A 122 2.36 3.58 -8.56
C ILE A 122 1.51 4.78 -8.96
N ILE A 123 0.60 4.57 -9.91
CA ILE A 123 -0.16 5.61 -10.57
C ILE A 123 -1.65 5.40 -10.27
N ASP A 124 -2.30 6.42 -9.73
CA ASP A 124 -3.75 6.49 -9.50
C ASP A 124 -4.37 7.59 -10.37
N ASN A 125 -5.67 7.49 -10.67
CA ASN A 125 -6.44 8.55 -11.32
C ASN A 125 -7.55 9.01 -10.39
N LEU A 126 -7.49 10.26 -9.95
CA LEU A 126 -8.43 10.82 -8.97
C LEU A 126 -9.77 11.22 -9.60
N LYS A 127 -9.84 11.38 -10.92
CA LYS A 127 -11.02 11.90 -11.63
C LYS A 127 -11.95 10.82 -12.17
N LYS A 128 -11.45 9.62 -12.48
CA LYS A 128 -12.21 8.59 -13.19
C LYS A 128 -11.98 7.21 -12.58
N ARG A 129 -13.07 6.46 -12.34
CA ARG A 129 -12.99 5.00 -12.15
C ARG A 129 -12.58 4.41 -13.49
N SER A 130 -11.42 3.78 -13.57
CA SER A 130 -10.78 3.30 -14.82
C SER A 130 -11.63 2.30 -15.62
N PHE A 131 -12.66 1.71 -15.01
CA PHE A 131 -13.57 0.77 -15.65
C PHE A 131 -15.03 1.14 -15.36
N LYS A 132 -15.83 1.37 -16.42
CA LYS A 132 -17.26 1.72 -16.31
C LYS A 132 -18.12 0.58 -15.71
N GLN A 133 -17.64 -0.66 -15.71
CA GLN A 133 -18.39 -1.86 -15.31
C GLN A 133 -17.93 -2.48 -13.99
N SER A 134 -16.87 -1.96 -13.35
CA SER A 134 -16.40 -2.48 -12.06
C SER A 134 -16.18 -1.34 -11.07
N ASP A 135 -16.86 -1.39 -9.92
CA ASP A 135 -16.73 -0.44 -8.80
C ASP A 135 -15.34 -0.44 -8.13
N VAL A 136 -14.35 -1.10 -8.73
CA VAL A 136 -13.01 -1.28 -8.16
C VAL A 136 -12.12 -0.11 -8.59
N ASN A 137 -11.63 0.65 -7.62
CA ASN A 137 -10.60 1.65 -7.86
C ASN A 137 -9.28 0.94 -8.20
N THR A 138 -8.67 1.30 -9.33
CA THR A 138 -7.46 0.65 -9.84
C THR A 138 -6.24 1.55 -9.75
N VAL A 139 -5.06 0.93 -9.73
CA VAL A 139 -3.78 1.61 -9.89
C VAL A 139 -2.99 0.91 -11.00
N ILE A 140 -2.12 1.67 -11.66
CA ILE A 140 -1.10 1.14 -12.55
C ILE A 140 0.20 1.06 -11.76
N VAL A 141 0.88 -0.07 -11.82
CA VAL A 141 2.09 -0.34 -11.03
C VAL A 141 3.22 -0.71 -11.98
N LEU A 142 4.34 -0.02 -11.89
CA LEU A 142 5.56 -0.34 -12.65
C LEU A 142 6.66 -0.75 -11.69
N ILE A 143 7.22 -1.94 -11.91
CA ILE A 143 8.19 -2.56 -11.01
C ILE A 143 9.30 -3.18 -11.85
N LYS A 144 10.55 -2.92 -11.50
CA LYS A 144 11.69 -3.62 -12.11
C LYS A 144 12.14 -4.77 -11.23
N ARG A 145 12.55 -5.88 -11.85
CA ARG A 145 13.33 -6.92 -11.17
C ARG A 145 14.77 -6.44 -11.09
N PRO A 146 15.34 -6.20 -9.90
CA PRO A 146 16.71 -5.71 -9.82
C PRO A 146 17.69 -6.84 -10.18
N PHE A 147 18.86 -6.48 -10.72
CA PHE A 147 19.94 -7.45 -10.93
C PHE A 147 20.50 -8.03 -9.62
N GLU A 148 20.64 -7.16 -8.62
CA GLU A 148 21.13 -7.48 -7.29
C GLU A 148 20.26 -6.83 -6.22
N LYS A 149 20.43 -7.22 -4.96
CA LYS A 149 19.69 -6.61 -3.85
C LYS A 149 20.05 -5.13 -3.75
N LEU A 150 19.04 -4.26 -3.83
CA LEU A 150 19.22 -2.82 -3.72
C LEU A 150 19.17 -2.37 -2.26
N ASN A 151 20.17 -1.58 -1.85
CA ASN A 151 20.18 -0.93 -0.54
C ASN A 151 19.07 0.12 -0.41
N ASP A 152 18.89 0.95 -1.44
CA ASP A 152 17.82 1.95 -1.51
C ASP A 152 17.34 2.15 -2.96
N PHE A 153 16.14 2.69 -3.11
CA PHE A 153 15.56 3.12 -4.38
C PHE A 153 14.44 4.13 -4.12
N THR A 154 14.05 4.88 -5.14
CA THR A 154 12.90 5.80 -5.04
C THR A 154 11.68 5.23 -5.76
N LEU A 155 10.60 5.02 -5.00
CA LEU A 155 9.27 4.74 -5.51
C LEU A 155 8.51 6.05 -5.71
N LYS A 156 7.95 6.24 -6.91
CA LYS A 156 7.23 7.45 -7.30
C LYS A 156 5.72 7.19 -7.28
N PHE A 157 5.01 7.85 -6.38
CA PHE A 157 3.55 7.84 -6.34
C PHE A 157 3.01 8.98 -7.20
N VAL A 158 2.20 8.67 -8.20
CA VAL A 158 1.64 9.65 -9.14
C VAL A 158 0.12 9.60 -9.06
N SER A 159 -0.52 10.75 -8.99
CA SER A 159 -1.98 10.86 -8.94
C SER A 159 -2.44 11.86 -9.96
N PHE A 160 -3.04 11.37 -11.04
CA PHE A 160 -3.60 12.23 -12.07
C PHE A 160 -4.88 12.90 -11.59
N LYS A 161 -4.98 14.21 -11.83
CA LYS A 161 -6.13 15.05 -11.49
C LYS A 161 -7.12 15.20 -12.66
N LYS A 162 -6.73 14.73 -13.85
CA LYS A 162 -7.54 14.69 -15.06
C LYS A 162 -7.67 13.24 -15.56
N PRO A 163 -8.68 12.93 -16.40
CA PRO A 163 -8.81 11.62 -17.05
C PRO A 163 -7.54 11.20 -17.77
N PHE A 164 -7.25 9.90 -17.79
CA PHE A 164 -6.04 9.36 -18.42
C PHE A 164 -5.88 9.79 -19.88
N GLU A 165 -7.00 9.93 -20.60
CA GLU A 165 -7.02 10.36 -22.00
C GLU A 165 -6.41 11.75 -22.22
N GLU A 166 -6.39 12.61 -21.19
CA GLU A 166 -5.83 13.96 -21.27
C GLU A 166 -4.35 14.02 -20.82
N VAL A 167 -3.94 13.12 -19.93
CA VAL A 167 -2.65 13.21 -19.21
C VAL A 167 -1.67 12.09 -19.50
N LEU A 168 -2.08 10.99 -20.11
CA LEU A 168 -1.17 9.94 -20.59
C LEU A 168 -0.59 10.32 -21.96
N ASN A 169 0.17 11.41 -22.01
CA ASN A 169 0.90 11.83 -23.19
C ASN A 169 2.40 11.95 -22.89
N ALA A 170 3.21 11.97 -23.95
CA ALA A 170 4.67 11.95 -23.83
C ALA A 170 5.23 13.15 -23.05
N GLU A 171 4.59 14.32 -23.12
CA GLU A 171 5.03 15.52 -22.43
C GLU A 171 4.86 15.39 -20.91
N VAL A 172 3.70 14.89 -20.47
CA VAL A 172 3.41 14.66 -19.05
C VAL A 172 4.30 13.56 -18.48
N ILE A 173 4.53 12.46 -19.22
CA ILE A 173 5.46 11.40 -18.78
C ILE A 173 6.89 11.94 -18.65
N LYS A 174 7.40 12.69 -19.63
CA LYS A 174 8.72 13.34 -19.54
C LYS A 174 8.78 14.32 -18.37
N LYS A 175 7.70 15.03 -18.08
CA LYS A 175 7.59 15.93 -16.93
C LYS A 175 7.72 15.16 -15.62
N ILE A 176 6.98 14.05 -15.46
CA ILE A 176 7.05 13.15 -14.30
C ILE A 176 8.47 12.60 -14.09
N GLU A 177 9.15 12.20 -15.17
CA GLU A 177 10.52 11.68 -15.08
C GLU A 177 11.54 12.72 -14.60
N ARG A 178 11.34 13.99 -14.96
CA ARG A 178 12.22 15.12 -14.62
C ARG A 178 11.92 15.75 -13.27
N VAL A 179 10.84 15.37 -12.57
CA VAL A 179 10.55 15.92 -11.24
C VAL A 179 11.62 15.48 -10.25
N ASP A 180 12.38 16.45 -9.75
CA ASP A 180 13.38 16.27 -8.68
C ASP A 180 12.97 17.00 -7.38
N LYS A 181 11.67 17.26 -7.22
CA LYS A 181 11.12 17.91 -6.03
C LYS A 181 10.61 16.87 -5.03
N PRO A 182 10.73 17.12 -3.71
CA PRO A 182 10.26 16.20 -2.67
C PRO A 182 8.74 16.00 -2.68
N ILE A 183 7.98 16.99 -3.17
CA ILE A 183 6.57 16.90 -3.54
C ILE A 183 6.38 17.84 -4.73
N PHE A 184 5.63 17.41 -5.73
CA PHE A 184 5.21 18.25 -6.86
C PHE A 184 3.70 18.12 -7.04
N ASP A 185 3.02 19.26 -7.22
CA ASP A 185 1.59 19.29 -7.42
C ASP A 185 1.24 20.39 -8.44
N ASP A 186 0.57 20.03 -9.52
CA ASP A 186 0.08 20.97 -10.53
C ASP A 186 -1.37 20.65 -10.95
N GLU A 187 -1.83 21.19 -12.07
CA GLU A 187 -3.19 20.96 -12.57
C GLU A 187 -3.42 19.55 -13.14
N ASP A 188 -2.38 18.87 -13.61
CA ASP A 188 -2.46 17.59 -14.31
C ASP A 188 -2.24 16.43 -13.35
N PHE A 189 -1.25 16.53 -12.46
CA PHE A 189 -0.89 15.47 -11.53
C PHE A 189 -0.25 15.96 -10.24
N ARG A 190 -0.35 15.09 -9.24
CA ARG A 190 0.49 15.13 -8.04
C ARG A 190 1.54 14.04 -8.11
N PHE A 191 2.73 14.36 -7.63
CA PHE A 191 3.88 13.45 -7.55
C PHE A 191 4.47 13.46 -6.16
N TYR A 192 4.65 12.26 -5.60
CA TYR A 192 5.20 12.04 -4.27
C TYR A 192 6.26 10.92 -4.33
N PRO A 193 7.57 11.26 -4.34
CA PRO A 193 8.65 10.28 -4.24
C PRO A 193 8.85 9.84 -2.79
N LYS A 194 9.13 8.55 -2.58
CA LYS A 194 9.57 8.00 -1.29
C LYS A 194 10.71 7.02 -1.51
N THR A 195 11.74 7.08 -0.68
CA THR A 195 12.81 6.09 -0.72
C THR A 195 12.38 4.78 -0.05
N LYS A 196 13.03 3.66 -0.39
CA LYS A 196 12.82 2.37 0.28
C LYS A 196 13.04 2.52 1.77
N LYS A 197 14.10 3.25 2.18
CA LYS A 197 14.38 3.51 3.59
C LYS A 197 13.21 4.19 4.30
N GLU A 198 12.68 5.28 3.74
CA GLU A 198 11.53 5.96 4.33
C GLU A 198 10.28 5.06 4.40
N LEU A 199 10.02 4.27 3.36
CA LEU A 199 8.87 3.35 3.32
C LEU A 199 8.99 2.21 4.33
N LEU A 200 10.23 1.76 4.60
CA LEU A 200 10.52 0.82 5.69
C LEU A 200 10.31 1.49 7.05
N GLU A 201 10.95 2.62 7.31
CA GLU A 201 10.83 3.37 8.58
C GLU A 201 9.39 3.63 8.99
N GLU A 202 8.54 3.97 8.02
CA GLU A 202 7.14 4.29 8.29
C GLU A 202 6.23 3.06 8.41
N GLY A 203 6.68 1.89 7.97
CA GLY A 203 5.88 0.66 7.92
C GLY A 203 6.34 -0.45 8.86
N VAL A 204 7.50 -0.33 9.51
CA VAL A 204 7.96 -1.27 10.54
C VAL A 204 7.35 -0.96 11.90
N GLU A 205 7.16 -2.00 12.72
CA GLU A 205 6.88 -1.85 14.14
C GLU A 205 8.19 -1.77 14.91
N VAL A 206 8.50 -0.60 15.48
CA VAL A 206 9.71 -0.38 16.29
C VAL A 206 9.39 -0.70 17.76
N PRO A 207 10.10 -1.65 18.40
CA PRO A 207 9.95 -1.89 19.84
C PRO A 207 10.29 -0.64 20.65
N GLU A 208 9.46 -0.29 21.65
CA GLU A 208 9.58 0.96 22.44
C GLU A 208 10.88 1.09 23.28
N LYS A 209 11.81 0.13 23.23
CA LYS A 209 12.93 0.03 24.19
C LYS A 209 14.35 0.00 23.65
N ASP A 210 14.60 0.11 22.35
CA ASP A 210 15.99 0.10 21.86
C ASP A 210 16.23 1.05 20.69
N GLU A 211 16.97 2.12 20.95
CA GLU A 211 17.45 3.04 19.92
C GLU A 211 18.50 2.39 18.99
N LEU A 212 19.14 1.30 19.45
CA LEU A 212 20.12 0.51 18.70
C LEU A 212 19.53 -0.29 17.53
N ILE A 213 18.21 -0.52 17.52
CA ILE A 213 17.51 -1.32 16.47
C ILE A 213 17.25 -0.50 15.19
N LYS A 214 17.48 0.82 15.20
CA LYS A 214 17.27 1.69 14.01
C LYS A 214 18.26 1.42 12.87
N SER A 215 19.35 0.69 13.10
CA SER A 215 20.36 0.41 12.08
C SER A 215 19.93 -0.63 11.05
N ASP A 216 18.94 -1.47 11.36
CA ASP A 216 18.54 -2.58 10.48
C ASP A 216 17.01 -2.70 10.33
N LEU A 217 16.44 -1.71 9.63
CA LEU A 217 15.01 -1.63 9.35
C LEU A 217 14.47 -2.82 8.54
N GLU A 218 15.33 -3.50 7.77
CA GLU A 218 14.88 -4.62 6.93
C GLU A 218 14.52 -5.86 7.74
N HIS A 219 15.10 -6.04 8.92
CA HIS A 219 14.85 -7.22 9.75
C HIS A 219 13.68 -7.03 10.73
N LEU A 220 13.18 -5.80 10.85
CA LEU A 220 12.01 -5.50 11.68
C LEU A 220 10.70 -6.04 11.07
N PRO A 221 9.71 -6.39 11.91
CA PRO A 221 8.38 -6.75 11.45
C PRO A 221 7.73 -5.61 10.67
N TYR A 222 7.44 -5.82 9.39
CA TYR A 222 6.72 -4.87 8.56
C TYR A 222 5.21 -5.05 8.70
N ILE A 223 4.51 -3.99 9.08
CA ILE A 223 3.05 -3.99 9.31
C ILE A 223 2.28 -3.21 8.24
N GLY A 224 2.99 -2.62 7.26
CA GLY A 224 2.39 -1.81 6.19
C GLY A 224 2.13 -0.36 6.59
N ASN A 225 1.99 0.52 5.59
CA ASN A 225 1.92 1.96 5.84
C ASN A 225 0.86 2.72 5.03
N LYS A 226 -0.21 2.07 4.58
CA LYS A 226 -1.35 2.72 3.90
C LYS A 226 -0.90 3.69 2.78
N TRP A 227 -0.04 3.18 1.90
CA TRP A 227 0.64 3.98 0.88
C TRP A 227 -0.33 4.77 0.00
N GLY A 228 -1.45 4.15 -0.38
CA GLY A 228 -2.41 4.76 -1.31
C GLY A 228 -3.07 5.97 -0.67
N ARG A 229 -3.52 5.82 0.56
CA ARG A 229 -4.08 6.92 1.34
C ARG A 229 -3.04 8.02 1.55
N LYS A 230 -1.81 7.67 1.97
CA LYS A 230 -0.78 8.66 2.31
C LYS A 230 -0.26 9.42 1.08
N TYR A 231 0.15 8.70 0.05
CA TYR A 231 0.92 9.26 -1.06
C TYR A 231 0.07 9.52 -2.31
N LEU A 232 -1.02 8.77 -2.53
CA LEU A 232 -1.92 8.96 -3.69
C LEU A 232 -3.13 9.84 -3.37
N ARG A 233 -3.60 9.92 -2.12
CA ARG A 233 -4.87 10.63 -1.82
C ARG A 233 -4.80 11.74 -0.76
N SER A 234 -3.74 11.86 0.03
CA SER A 234 -3.68 12.91 1.06
C SER A 234 -3.67 14.31 0.46
N PRO A 235 -4.47 15.27 0.94
CA PRO A 235 -4.34 16.66 0.55
C PRO A 235 -3.07 17.27 1.16
N GLU A 236 -2.50 18.32 0.56
CA GLU A 236 -1.26 18.95 1.03
C GLU A 236 -1.33 19.44 2.48
N ILE A 237 -2.51 19.88 2.92
CA ILE A 237 -2.74 20.34 4.29
C ILE A 237 -2.47 19.25 5.33
N TYR A 238 -2.73 17.97 4.99
CA TYR A 238 -2.42 16.85 5.88
C TYR A 238 -0.92 16.83 6.21
N TRP A 239 -0.06 16.96 5.20
CA TRP A 239 1.39 16.95 5.37
C TRP A 239 1.92 18.22 6.02
N THR A 240 1.33 19.38 5.70
CA THR A 240 1.65 20.64 6.38
C THR A 240 1.45 20.53 7.89
N VAL A 241 0.31 19.95 8.30
CA VAL A 241 0.01 19.71 9.72
C VAL A 241 0.94 18.66 10.32
N MET A 242 1.20 17.56 9.62
CA MET A 242 2.12 16.53 10.12
C MET A 242 3.57 17.03 10.24
N LYS A 243 4.04 17.95 9.40
CA LYS A 243 5.39 18.51 9.46
C LYS A 243 5.52 19.60 10.54
N LYS A 244 4.60 20.58 10.53
CA LYS A 244 4.66 21.74 11.45
C LYS A 244 4.11 21.43 12.85
N GLY A 245 3.15 20.50 12.94
CA GLY A 245 2.39 20.23 14.15
C GLY A 245 2.81 18.98 14.91
N ARG A 246 3.68 18.11 14.38
CA ARG A 246 3.99 16.78 14.97
C ARG A 246 4.26 16.82 16.48
N HIS A 247 5.08 17.76 16.91
CA HIS A 247 5.50 17.93 18.31
C HIS A 247 4.36 18.41 19.23
N LYS A 248 3.29 18.97 18.66
CA LYS A 248 2.09 19.44 19.37
C LYS A 248 0.95 18.43 19.34
N LEU A 249 1.09 17.32 18.58
CA LEU A 249 0.05 16.32 18.39
C LEU A 249 0.27 15.14 19.35
N VAL A 250 -0.52 15.07 20.41
CA VAL A 250 -0.51 13.93 21.34
C VAL A 250 -1.59 12.92 20.92
N LYS A 251 -1.26 11.63 20.85
CA LYS A 251 -2.26 10.60 20.53
C LYS A 251 -3.32 10.60 21.63
N LEU A 252 -4.60 10.72 21.27
CA LEU A 252 -5.69 10.81 22.25
C LEU A 252 -5.74 9.60 23.22
N ARG A 253 -5.26 8.42 22.80
CA ARG A 253 -5.13 7.23 23.66
C ARG A 253 -4.20 7.42 24.86
N GLU A 254 -3.18 8.25 24.73
CA GLU A 254 -2.19 8.50 25.79
C GLU A 254 -2.77 9.44 26.86
N LEU A 255 -3.73 10.29 26.46
CA LEU A 255 -4.54 11.12 27.37
C LEU A 255 -5.71 10.34 28.01
N ILE A 256 -6.35 9.43 27.27
CA ILE A 256 -7.54 8.70 27.75
C ILE A 256 -7.12 7.31 28.27
N LYS A 257 -6.56 7.28 29.48
CA LYS A 257 -6.38 6.02 30.24
C LYS A 257 -7.63 5.60 31.05
N ARG A 258 -8.71 6.39 31.08
CA ARG A 258 -9.85 6.19 32.01
C ARG A 258 -11.26 6.24 31.43
N ILE A 259 -11.48 6.25 30.11
CA ILE A 259 -12.84 6.30 29.56
C ILE A 259 -13.09 5.14 28.60
N ASN A 260 -14.15 4.38 28.88
CA ASN A 260 -14.59 3.17 28.19
C ASN A 260 -15.25 3.51 26.83
N ILE A 261 -14.54 4.24 25.96
CA ILE A 261 -14.98 4.58 24.60
C ILE A 261 -14.45 3.52 23.63
N LYS A 262 -15.29 3.06 22.69
CA LYS A 262 -14.94 2.04 21.67
C LYS A 262 -13.59 2.37 21.00
N LYS A 263 -12.60 1.47 21.20
CA LYS A 263 -11.20 1.57 20.76
C LYS A 263 -10.99 1.92 19.27
N SER A 264 -11.97 1.70 18.40
CA SER A 264 -11.86 1.99 16.96
C SER A 264 -11.89 3.49 16.63
N PHE A 265 -12.47 4.33 17.50
CA PHE A 265 -12.56 5.77 17.29
C PHE A 265 -11.25 6.48 17.66
N ILE A 266 -10.59 6.08 18.75
CA ILE A 266 -9.49 6.82 19.40
C ILE A 266 -8.17 6.83 18.60
N ARG A 267 -7.98 5.93 17.61
CA ARG A 267 -6.70 5.79 16.87
C ARG A 267 -6.30 6.99 15.98
N LYS A 268 -7.25 7.90 15.65
CA LYS A 268 -7.07 8.96 14.64
C LYS A 268 -7.14 10.39 15.19
N TYR A 269 -7.32 10.53 16.50
CA TYR A 269 -7.51 11.82 17.14
C TYR A 269 -6.22 12.25 17.82
N PHE A 270 -5.87 13.52 17.61
CA PHE A 270 -4.75 14.17 18.24
C PHE A 270 -5.25 15.33 19.08
N PHE A 271 -4.63 15.51 20.24
CA PHE A 271 -4.87 16.66 21.10
C PHE A 271 -3.86 17.75 20.76
N PHE A 272 -4.35 18.98 20.60
CA PHE A 272 -3.51 20.16 20.36
C PHE A 272 -3.59 21.05 21.59
N ASN A 273 -2.48 21.16 22.33
CA ASN A 273 -2.35 22.08 23.46
C ASN A 273 -1.80 23.42 22.95
N THR A 274 -2.61 24.48 23.03
CA THR A 274 -2.13 25.85 22.85
C THR A 274 -1.96 26.48 24.22
N ASN A 275 -0.80 27.11 24.48
CA ASN A 275 -0.53 27.91 25.69
C ASN A 275 -1.57 29.03 25.96
N SER A 276 -2.51 29.25 25.03
CA SER A 276 -3.66 30.14 25.13
C SER A 276 -4.98 29.34 25.26
N CYS A 277 -5.37 28.94 26.48
CA CYS A 277 -6.71 28.53 26.98
C CYS A 277 -7.76 27.79 26.10
N LYS A 278 -7.45 27.29 24.90
CA LYS A 278 -8.37 26.56 24.03
C LYS A 278 -7.70 25.29 23.52
N SER A 279 -7.84 24.24 24.32
CA SER A 279 -7.50 22.89 23.87
C SER A 279 -8.54 22.42 22.84
N ILE A 280 -8.07 21.80 21.77
CA ILE A 280 -8.93 21.38 20.65
C ILE A 280 -8.61 19.92 20.31
N ILE A 281 -9.65 19.12 20.07
CA ILE A 281 -9.48 17.76 19.55
C ILE A 281 -9.49 17.84 18.03
N ILE A 282 -8.41 17.41 17.40
CA ILE A 282 -8.32 17.39 15.94
C ILE A 282 -8.27 15.94 15.48
N CYS A 283 -9.24 15.53 14.67
CA CYS A 283 -9.15 14.29 13.91
C CYS A 283 -8.40 14.59 12.63
N ILE A 284 -7.14 14.16 12.57
CA ILE A 284 -6.31 14.34 11.39
C ILE A 284 -6.26 13.01 10.67
N THR A 285 -6.88 12.97 9.50
CA THR A 285 -6.77 11.85 8.59
C THR A 285 -6.27 12.35 7.23
N PRO A 286 -5.67 11.46 6.43
CA PRO A 286 -5.37 11.76 5.04
C PRO A 286 -6.56 12.17 4.15
N TYR A 287 -7.82 12.06 4.59
CA TYR A 287 -8.97 12.50 3.77
C TYR A 287 -9.60 13.79 4.29
N HIS A 288 -9.60 13.94 5.62
CA HIS A 288 -10.26 15.05 6.29
C HIS A 288 -9.47 15.45 7.53
N ILE A 289 -9.42 16.76 7.74
CA ILE A 289 -9.07 17.36 9.02
C ILE A 289 -10.40 17.84 9.62
N ARG A 290 -10.80 17.26 10.75
CA ARG A 290 -11.96 17.73 11.51
C ARG A 290 -11.51 18.28 12.84
N ILE A 291 -11.95 19.50 13.12
CA ILE A 291 -11.69 20.21 14.37
C ILE A 291 -12.92 20.07 15.24
N PHE A 292 -12.76 19.49 16.43
CA PHE A 292 -13.82 19.37 17.41
C PHE A 292 -13.52 20.33 18.56
N PRO A 293 -14.43 21.27 18.89
CA PRO A 293 -14.33 22.00 20.14
C PRO A 293 -14.44 20.98 21.29
N LEU A 294 -13.60 21.13 22.32
CA LEU A 294 -13.79 20.34 23.54
C LEU A 294 -15.16 20.71 24.15
N PRO A 295 -15.98 19.74 24.59
CA PRO A 295 -17.02 20.07 25.55
C PRO A 295 -16.33 20.72 26.77
N HIS A 296 -16.96 21.71 27.40
CA HIS A 296 -16.45 22.31 28.63
C HIS A 296 -16.16 21.19 29.66
N ILE A 297 -14.90 20.79 29.77
CA ILE A 297 -14.43 19.94 30.87
C ILE A 297 -14.22 20.93 32.00
N PRO A 298 -15.01 20.88 33.09
CA PRO A 298 -14.83 21.80 34.21
C PRO A 298 -13.41 21.64 34.77
N PRO A 299 -12.83 22.72 35.30
CA PRO A 299 -11.45 22.73 35.81
C PRO A 299 -11.40 21.99 37.14
N SER A 300 -11.45 20.66 37.08
CA SER A 300 -11.16 19.79 38.22
C SER A 300 -11.03 18.35 37.77
N PHE A 301 -9.82 17.94 37.38
CA PHE A 301 -9.33 16.60 37.70
C PHE A 301 -7.81 16.71 37.96
N PRO A 302 -7.32 16.10 39.06
CA PRO A 302 -5.96 16.28 39.59
C PRO A 302 -4.86 15.66 38.73
#